data_AF-A0A542JFE0-F1
#
_entry.id   AF-A0A542JFE0-F1
#
_cell.length_a   1.000
_cell.length_b   1.000
_cell.length_c   1.000
_cell.angle_alpha   90.00
_cell.angle_beta   90.00
_cell.angle_gamma   90.00
#
_symmetry.space_group_name_H-M   'P 1'
#
loop_
_entity.id
_entity.type
_entity.pdbx_description
1 polymer ?
#
loop_
_entity_poly.entity_id
_entity_poly.type
_entity_poly.pdbx_seq_one_letter_code
_entity_poly.pdbx_strand_id
1 'polypeptide(L)'
;MAERSTAAVDVADNSGDEPLTAEADQSTADGVAQNRERDTDIDEAQGSGGTEGSGKASTPELHSGHKLARRYRLEECVTRLDGFSSWRAVDEKLRRAVGVHILPADHARARSVLAAARSAALLGDPRFVQVLDAVEENDLVYVVHEWLPDATEMTTLLASGPLEPYDAYQMVSQISAAMAAAHREGLAHLRLNPNAVLRTSSGQWRIRGLAVNAALRGISSETPQRTDTEAIGALLYAALTQRWPYESDAYGLSGLPKDVGLIAPDQVRAGVHRGLSELSMRALVNDGATASRHESACTTPEELVKAIGEMPRIRPPEPTFTAPPEYQRTTYQQGTYGRPAPHPGATQPVPAPPAPLQSRTGKALKWAVSALLIAALGLGSWQLAEVLMDNGSKNDDTNKTQTTDGNDKNSGKTKPAKPLKIQSAQEYVAKGDAQHPGDVGKTYDSDSSTYWRTASYKDGPDMNPVFKPGVGIVYDLGSEQEVSGASIGLLFGGDHTTVTLYATDSMSSSVPLTQMKKLGSVKTTATTAKVKVAKPVKSRYVLVWFTALPYAQGDTYSNAGYKQAVTDLKFTG
;
A
#
# COMPACT_ATOMS: atom_id res chain seq x y z
N MET A 1 -31.71 32.39 -45.94
CA MET A 1 -32.27 32.49 -47.31
C MET A 1 -32.36 31.06 -47.83
N ALA A 2 -33.57 30.58 -48.14
CA ALA A 2 -33.94 29.37 -48.92
C ALA A 2 -33.19 28.02 -48.65
N GLU A 3 -33.82 26.97 -48.11
CA GLU A 3 -34.85 26.04 -48.65
C GLU A 3 -34.31 24.77 -49.37
N ARG A 4 -34.92 23.62 -49.00
CA ARG A 4 -35.06 22.32 -49.70
C ARG A 4 -33.85 21.35 -49.64
N SER A 5 -33.99 20.02 -49.60
CA SER A 5 -35.08 19.15 -50.07
C SER A 5 -35.08 17.75 -49.42
N THR A 6 -36.24 17.12 -49.50
CA THR A 6 -36.73 15.78 -49.13
C THR A 6 -36.07 14.58 -49.81
N ALA A 7 -36.12 13.40 -49.16
CA ALA A 7 -36.57 12.15 -49.80
C ALA A 7 -36.98 11.11 -48.74
N ALA A 8 -38.19 10.58 -48.91
CA ALA A 8 -38.80 9.49 -48.15
C ALA A 8 -38.70 8.18 -48.97
N VAL A 9 -38.63 7.03 -48.29
CA VAL A 9 -39.07 5.74 -48.85
C VAL A 9 -39.80 4.96 -47.76
N ASP A 10 -40.84 4.29 -48.24
CA ASP A 10 -42.05 3.78 -47.62
C ASP A 10 -41.88 2.42 -46.91
N VAL A 11 -42.87 2.11 -46.08
CA VAL A 11 -43.02 0.91 -45.24
C VAL A 11 -43.94 -0.08 -45.95
N ALA A 12 -43.55 -1.36 -45.98
CA ALA A 12 -44.45 -2.51 -46.10
C ALA A 12 -43.86 -3.61 -45.21
N ASP A 13 -44.45 -3.88 -44.05
CA ASP A 13 -45.50 -4.87 -43.79
C ASP A 13 -45.09 -6.30 -44.20
N ASN A 14 -44.72 -7.11 -43.20
CA ASN A 14 -44.98 -8.54 -43.25
C ASN A 14 -45.15 -9.06 -41.81
N SER A 15 -46.38 -9.46 -41.52
CA SER A 15 -46.87 -10.00 -40.26
C SER A 15 -46.84 -11.54 -40.31
N GLY A 16 -46.57 -12.19 -39.17
CA GLY A 16 -46.99 -13.58 -38.92
C GLY A 16 -45.89 -14.57 -38.51
N ASP A 17 -45.96 -14.96 -37.23
CA ASP A 17 -45.66 -16.28 -36.62
C ASP A 17 -44.21 -16.76 -36.33
N GLU A 18 -43.88 -16.73 -35.03
CA GLU A 18 -42.93 -17.60 -34.31
C GLU A 18 -43.46 -19.07 -34.19
N PRO A 19 -42.70 -20.03 -33.62
CA PRO A 19 -41.27 -20.35 -33.77
C PRO A 19 -41.06 -21.85 -34.12
N LEU A 20 -39.88 -22.22 -34.64
CA LEU A 20 -39.48 -23.63 -34.75
C LEU A 20 -38.36 -23.94 -33.75
N THR A 21 -38.74 -24.68 -32.72
CA THR A 21 -37.89 -25.48 -31.84
C THR A 21 -37.21 -26.60 -32.63
N ALA A 22 -35.89 -26.75 -32.47
CA ALA A 22 -35.17 -27.96 -32.86
C ALA A 22 -34.72 -28.70 -31.60
N GLU A 23 -35.32 -29.87 -31.40
CA GLU A 23 -34.98 -30.87 -30.40
C GLU A 23 -33.60 -31.48 -30.68
N ALA A 24 -32.84 -31.75 -29.62
CA ALA A 24 -31.77 -32.74 -29.63
C ALA A 24 -31.91 -33.61 -28.39
N ASP A 25 -32.20 -34.88 -28.66
CA ASP A 25 -32.60 -35.93 -27.74
C ASP A 25 -31.44 -36.52 -26.90
N GLN A 26 -31.87 -37.31 -25.91
CA GLN A 26 -31.11 -37.86 -24.78
C GLN A 26 -30.22 -39.08 -25.07
N SER A 27 -29.21 -39.25 -24.19
CA SER A 27 -28.80 -40.46 -23.45
C SER A 27 -28.59 -41.80 -24.17
N THR A 28 -27.37 -42.35 -24.03
CA THR A 28 -27.17 -43.77 -23.68
C THR A 28 -26.00 -43.91 -22.70
N ALA A 29 -26.28 -44.53 -21.56
CA ALA A 29 -25.35 -45.06 -20.57
C ALA A 29 -25.03 -46.55 -20.84
N ASP A 30 -24.08 -47.05 -20.05
CA ASP A 30 -23.72 -48.46 -19.76
C ASP A 30 -22.89 -49.20 -20.82
N GLY A 31 -21.81 -49.94 -20.51
CA GLY A 31 -21.19 -50.31 -19.24
C GLY A 31 -20.32 -51.58 -19.45
N VAL A 32 -19.47 -51.85 -18.45
CA VAL A 32 -18.90 -53.16 -18.05
C VAL A 32 -17.47 -53.54 -18.50
N ALA A 33 -16.73 -53.86 -17.45
CA ALA A 33 -15.38 -54.41 -17.28
C ALA A 33 -15.03 -55.69 -18.06
N GLN A 34 -13.71 -55.92 -18.25
CA GLN A 34 -13.02 -57.09 -17.67
C GLN A 34 -11.49 -57.06 -17.86
N ASN A 35 -10.80 -57.54 -16.82
CA ASN A 35 -9.38 -57.87 -16.70
C ASN A 35 -8.76 -58.59 -17.89
N ARG A 36 -7.47 -58.33 -18.15
CA ARG A 36 -6.47 -59.41 -18.26
C ARG A 36 -5.04 -58.93 -18.01
N GLU A 37 -4.38 -59.71 -17.17
CA GLU A 37 -2.99 -59.65 -16.72
C GLU A 37 -1.96 -60.07 -17.80
N ARG A 38 -0.67 -59.84 -17.44
CA ARG A 38 0.58 -60.50 -17.87
C ARG A 38 1.21 -60.01 -19.18
N ASP A 39 2.53 -59.89 -19.33
CA ASP A 39 3.67 -60.24 -18.47
C ASP A 39 4.92 -59.43 -18.92
N THR A 40 5.90 -59.49 -18.03
CA THR A 40 7.30 -59.02 -17.96
C THR A 40 8.19 -58.99 -19.22
N ASP A 41 9.13 -58.02 -19.26
CA ASP A 41 10.61 -58.20 -19.25
C ASP A 41 11.30 -56.83 -19.52
N ILE A 42 11.83 -56.15 -18.50
CA ILE A 42 13.27 -56.04 -18.12
C ILE A 42 14.22 -55.68 -19.28
N ASP A 43 14.70 -54.44 -19.29
CA ASP A 43 16.15 -54.19 -19.39
C ASP A 43 16.54 -52.84 -18.73
N GLU A 44 17.54 -52.91 -17.86
CA GLU A 44 18.13 -51.79 -17.13
C GLU A 44 19.08 -50.98 -18.01
N ALA A 45 19.04 -49.64 -17.89
CA ALA A 45 20.25 -48.83 -18.01
C ALA A 45 20.07 -47.49 -17.28
N GLN A 46 20.98 -47.25 -16.33
CA GLN A 46 21.11 -46.04 -15.52
C GLN A 46 21.36 -44.78 -16.35
N GLY A 47 20.77 -43.65 -15.91
CA GLY A 47 21.07 -42.34 -16.45
C GLY A 47 20.48 -41.21 -15.60
N SER A 48 21.25 -40.77 -14.61
CA SER A 48 21.02 -39.57 -13.79
C SER A 48 20.66 -38.34 -14.63
N GLY A 49 19.57 -37.64 -14.28
CA GLY A 49 19.23 -36.32 -14.80
C GLY A 49 18.10 -35.70 -14.00
N GLY A 50 18.44 -34.72 -13.15
CA GLY A 50 17.52 -34.10 -12.19
C GLY A 50 16.30 -33.46 -12.84
N THR A 51 15.14 -33.70 -12.22
CA THR A 51 13.90 -33.01 -12.54
C THR A 51 13.99 -31.58 -12.01
N GLU A 52 14.21 -30.62 -12.90
CA GLU A 52 14.04 -29.20 -12.62
C GLU A 52 12.58 -28.94 -12.24
N GLY A 53 12.35 -28.60 -10.97
CA GLY A 53 11.07 -28.09 -10.50
C GLY A 53 10.81 -26.71 -11.09
N SER A 54 9.62 -26.54 -11.66
CA SER A 54 9.06 -25.25 -12.10
C SER A 54 9.32 -24.16 -11.06
N GLY A 55 10.28 -23.28 -11.38
CA GLY A 55 10.63 -22.12 -10.56
C GLY A 55 9.46 -21.16 -10.52
N LYS A 56 9.02 -20.82 -9.31
CA LYS A 56 7.99 -19.81 -9.08
C LYS A 56 8.51 -18.47 -9.61
N ALA A 57 7.97 -18.01 -10.74
CA ALA A 57 8.42 -16.81 -11.44
C ALA A 57 8.45 -15.58 -10.51
N SER A 58 9.63 -15.23 -10.03
CA SER A 58 9.89 -13.98 -9.34
C SER A 58 10.11 -12.89 -10.39
N THR A 59 9.42 -11.75 -10.26
CA THR A 59 9.76 -10.51 -10.99
C THR A 59 11.28 -10.33 -10.98
N PRO A 60 11.96 -10.18 -12.14
CA PRO A 60 13.39 -9.90 -12.13
C PRO A 60 13.67 -8.68 -11.25
N GLU A 61 14.81 -8.66 -10.55
CA GLU A 61 15.16 -7.58 -9.61
C GLU A 61 15.38 -6.26 -10.37
N LEU A 62 14.30 -5.53 -10.64
CA LEU A 62 14.34 -4.21 -11.24
C LEU A 62 14.69 -3.18 -10.16
N HIS A 63 15.70 -2.37 -10.43
CA HIS A 63 16.18 -1.29 -9.58
C HIS A 63 16.08 0.07 -10.28
N SER A 64 16.20 1.14 -9.50
CA SER A 64 16.34 2.50 -10.03
C SER A 64 17.50 2.58 -11.02
N GLY A 65 17.32 3.29 -12.12
CA GLY A 65 18.27 3.42 -13.22
C GLY A 65 18.16 2.33 -14.30
N HIS A 66 17.47 1.21 -14.04
CA HIS A 66 17.27 0.18 -15.05
C HIS A 66 16.46 0.72 -16.24
N LYS A 67 16.82 0.31 -17.47
CA LYS A 67 16.21 0.80 -18.70
C LYS A 67 15.43 -0.29 -19.43
N LEU A 68 14.13 -0.10 -19.60
CA LEU A 68 13.27 -0.94 -20.43
C LEU A 68 13.33 -0.47 -21.90
N ALA A 69 13.48 -1.40 -22.84
CA ALA A 69 13.62 -1.14 -24.28
C ALA A 69 14.66 -0.04 -24.63
N ARG A 70 15.68 0.14 -23.78
CA ARG A 70 16.64 1.26 -23.85
C ARG A 70 15.97 2.65 -23.98
N ARG A 71 14.75 2.81 -23.48
CA ARG A 71 13.93 4.03 -23.60
C ARG A 71 13.41 4.51 -22.25
N TYR A 72 12.82 3.61 -21.46
CA TYR A 72 12.18 3.96 -20.21
C TYR A 72 13.12 3.67 -19.06
N ARG A 73 13.69 4.70 -18.45
CA ARG A 73 14.56 4.57 -17.28
C ARG A 73 13.72 4.61 -16.02
N LEU A 74 13.69 3.52 -15.27
CA LEU A 74 13.01 3.43 -13.98
C LEU A 74 13.68 4.35 -12.97
N GLU A 75 12.91 5.09 -12.18
CA GLU A 75 13.45 5.98 -11.15
C GLU A 75 13.03 5.54 -9.76
N GLU A 76 11.74 5.44 -9.53
CA GLU A 76 11.18 5.24 -8.20
C GLU A 76 10.11 4.15 -8.25
N CYS A 77 10.28 3.13 -7.42
CA CYS A 77 9.26 2.09 -7.28
C CYS A 77 8.14 2.60 -6.37
N VAL A 78 6.98 2.88 -6.96
CA VAL A 78 5.80 3.37 -6.26
C VAL A 78 5.15 2.23 -5.46
N THR A 79 5.07 1.03 -6.05
CA THR A 79 4.42 -0.13 -5.43
C THR A 79 5.05 -1.43 -5.94
N ARG A 80 5.17 -2.44 -5.07
CA ARG A 80 5.35 -3.85 -5.44
C ARG A 80 4.26 -4.65 -4.75
N LEU A 81 3.47 -5.40 -5.52
CA LEU A 81 2.33 -6.13 -4.97
C LEU A 81 1.92 -7.23 -5.94
N ASP A 82 1.51 -8.38 -5.41
CA ASP A 82 0.92 -9.49 -6.16
C ASP A 82 1.72 -9.96 -7.40
N GLY A 83 3.06 -9.88 -7.39
CA GLY A 83 3.89 -10.29 -8.54
C GLY A 83 3.99 -9.26 -9.68
N PHE A 84 3.51 -8.04 -9.47
CA PHE A 84 3.81 -6.89 -10.33
C PHE A 84 4.43 -5.73 -9.53
N SER A 85 5.07 -4.82 -10.25
CA SER A 85 5.61 -3.59 -9.69
C SER A 85 5.14 -2.38 -10.50
N SER A 86 5.01 -1.24 -9.85
CA SER A 86 4.61 0.04 -10.44
C SER A 86 5.68 1.08 -10.16
N TRP A 87 6.08 1.83 -11.17
CA TRP A 87 7.23 2.71 -11.13
C TRP A 87 6.90 4.08 -11.70
N ARG A 88 7.51 5.12 -11.13
CA ARG A 88 7.80 6.33 -11.88
C ARG A 88 9.05 6.08 -12.71
N ALA A 89 9.00 6.44 -13.98
CA ALA A 89 10.10 6.32 -14.91
C ALA A 89 10.20 7.59 -15.79
N VAL A 90 11.29 7.68 -16.54
CA VAL A 90 11.48 8.72 -17.55
C VAL A 90 11.55 8.08 -18.92
N ASP A 91 10.70 8.52 -19.84
CA ASP A 91 10.87 8.26 -21.26
C ASP A 91 12.02 9.15 -21.77
N GLU A 92 13.20 8.56 -21.97
CA GLU A 92 14.40 9.31 -22.35
C GLU A 92 14.32 9.88 -23.78
N LYS A 93 13.50 9.29 -24.66
CA LYS A 93 13.31 9.80 -26.03
C LYS A 93 12.44 11.05 -26.04
N LEU A 94 11.33 11.01 -25.31
CA LEU A 94 10.39 12.14 -25.22
C LEU A 94 10.72 13.12 -24.10
N ARG A 95 11.68 12.77 -23.23
CA ARG A 95 12.11 13.55 -22.06
C ARG A 95 10.96 13.95 -21.14
N ARG A 96 10.08 12.98 -20.84
CA ARG A 96 8.94 13.17 -19.93
C ARG A 96 8.86 12.06 -18.88
N ALA A 97 8.29 12.39 -17.73
CA ALA A 97 7.91 11.40 -16.74
C ALA A 97 6.77 10.52 -17.26
N VAL A 98 6.80 9.23 -16.91
CA VAL A 98 5.76 8.24 -17.21
C VAL A 98 5.59 7.32 -16.00
N GLY A 99 4.40 6.74 -15.85
CA GLY A 99 4.20 5.60 -14.95
C GLY A 99 4.38 4.30 -15.72
N VAL A 100 4.92 3.27 -15.06
CA VAL A 100 5.14 1.95 -15.66
C VAL A 100 4.70 0.86 -14.70
N HIS A 101 3.77 0.01 -15.14
CA HIS A 101 3.47 -1.26 -14.48
C HIS A 101 4.28 -2.37 -15.13
N ILE A 102 4.88 -3.27 -14.34
CA ILE A 102 5.81 -4.30 -14.83
C ILE A 102 5.53 -5.62 -14.12
N LEU A 103 5.53 -6.71 -14.88
CA LEU A 103 5.32 -8.07 -14.41
C LEU A 103 6.10 -9.07 -15.28
N PRO A 104 6.45 -10.27 -14.78
CA PRO A 104 7.06 -11.31 -15.60
C PRO A 104 6.18 -11.68 -16.79
N ALA A 105 6.75 -11.98 -17.95
CA ALA A 105 6.00 -12.41 -19.12
C ALA A 105 5.27 -13.75 -18.91
N ASP A 106 5.85 -14.65 -18.11
CA ASP A 106 5.25 -15.93 -17.71
C ASP A 106 4.23 -15.81 -16.56
N HIS A 107 4.05 -14.62 -16.00
CA HIS A 107 3.08 -14.39 -14.95
C HIS A 107 1.66 -14.69 -15.46
N ALA A 108 0.85 -15.41 -14.66
CA ALA A 108 -0.49 -15.88 -15.07
C ALA A 108 -1.42 -14.77 -15.61
N ARG A 109 -1.21 -13.51 -15.16
CA ARG A 109 -1.99 -12.33 -15.56
C ARG A 109 -1.37 -11.50 -16.68
N ALA A 110 -0.21 -11.88 -17.23
CA ALA A 110 0.52 -11.07 -18.20
C ALA A 110 -0.28 -10.79 -19.47
N ARG A 111 -0.84 -11.84 -20.07
CA ARG A 111 -1.70 -11.74 -21.26
C ARG A 111 -2.93 -10.86 -21.02
N SER A 112 -3.61 -11.02 -19.88
CA SER A 112 -4.78 -10.20 -19.53
C SER A 112 -4.42 -8.73 -19.31
N VAL A 113 -3.26 -8.44 -18.72
CA VAL A 113 -2.82 -7.05 -18.51
C VAL A 113 -2.47 -6.38 -19.83
N LEU A 114 -1.77 -7.08 -20.73
CA LEU A 114 -1.44 -6.58 -22.05
C LEU A 114 -2.70 -6.32 -22.89
N ALA A 115 -3.67 -7.24 -22.86
CA ALA A 115 -4.95 -7.07 -23.52
C ALA A 115 -5.73 -5.87 -22.95
N ALA A 116 -5.85 -5.76 -21.62
CA ALA A 116 -6.53 -4.66 -20.97
C ALA A 116 -5.89 -3.30 -21.29
N ALA A 117 -4.56 -3.23 -21.32
CA ALA A 117 -3.83 -2.01 -21.67
C ALA A 117 -4.08 -1.59 -23.13
N ARG A 118 -4.09 -2.54 -24.07
CA ARG A 118 -4.40 -2.27 -25.48
C ARG A 118 -5.84 -1.79 -25.65
N SER A 119 -6.81 -2.42 -25.00
CA SER A 119 -8.20 -2.00 -25.04
C SER A 119 -8.40 -0.61 -24.43
N ALA A 120 -7.80 -0.35 -23.26
CA ALA A 120 -7.87 0.97 -22.61
C ALA A 120 -7.20 2.08 -23.43
N ALA A 121 -6.13 1.79 -24.18
CA ALA A 121 -5.46 2.76 -25.04
C ALA A 121 -6.33 3.28 -26.20
N LEU A 122 -7.38 2.54 -26.59
CA LEU A 122 -8.32 2.94 -27.63
C LEU A 122 -9.32 3.99 -27.14
N LEU A 123 -9.51 4.13 -25.82
CA LEU A 123 -10.42 5.13 -25.26
C LEU A 123 -9.78 6.52 -25.32
N GLY A 124 -10.27 7.36 -26.23
CA GLY A 124 -9.80 8.73 -26.45
C GLY A 124 -10.34 9.78 -25.48
N ASP A 125 -10.83 9.40 -24.30
CA ASP A 125 -11.42 10.34 -23.33
C ASP A 125 -10.33 10.93 -22.40
N PRO A 126 -10.13 12.26 -22.39
CA PRO A 126 -9.06 12.91 -21.63
C PRO A 126 -9.23 12.82 -20.11
N ARG A 127 -10.42 12.44 -19.63
CA ARG A 127 -10.67 12.18 -18.20
C ARG A 127 -10.03 10.89 -17.73
N PHE A 128 -9.52 10.04 -18.61
CA PHE A 128 -8.69 8.91 -18.23
C PHE A 128 -7.20 9.23 -18.40
N VAL A 129 -6.35 8.68 -17.52
CA VAL A 129 -4.90 8.68 -17.69
C VAL A 129 -4.57 7.73 -18.84
N GLN A 130 -3.91 8.27 -19.87
CA GLN A 130 -3.72 7.55 -21.13
C GLN A 130 -2.67 6.44 -20.99
N VAL A 131 -2.97 5.26 -21.55
CA VAL A 131 -1.97 4.22 -21.82
C VAL A 131 -1.16 4.64 -23.04
N LEU A 132 0.15 4.76 -22.86
CA LEU A 132 1.08 5.25 -23.87
C LEU A 132 1.79 4.11 -24.63
N ASP A 133 2.01 2.99 -23.95
CA ASP A 133 2.67 1.82 -24.52
C ASP A 133 2.28 0.55 -23.73
N ALA A 134 2.30 -0.59 -24.41
CA ALA A 134 2.00 -1.89 -23.82
C ALA A 134 2.86 -2.96 -24.52
N VAL A 135 3.88 -3.46 -23.82
CA VAL A 135 4.98 -4.21 -24.43
C VAL A 135 5.20 -5.53 -23.70
N GLU A 136 5.58 -6.54 -24.47
CA GLU A 136 6.12 -7.81 -24.00
C GLU A 136 7.53 -7.96 -24.60
N GLU A 137 8.57 -7.94 -23.76
CA GLU A 137 9.97 -8.00 -24.19
C GLU A 137 10.87 -8.48 -23.03
N ASN A 138 11.90 -9.28 -23.33
CA ASN A 138 12.92 -9.73 -22.36
C ASN A 138 12.32 -10.32 -21.08
N ASP A 139 11.40 -11.28 -21.23
CA ASP A 139 10.68 -11.95 -20.15
C ASP A 139 9.87 -11.02 -19.23
N LEU A 140 9.54 -9.83 -19.72
CA LEU A 140 8.72 -8.85 -19.02
C LEU A 140 7.54 -8.41 -19.88
N VAL A 141 6.40 -8.22 -19.23
CA VAL A 141 5.30 -7.40 -19.75
C VAL A 141 5.28 -6.09 -18.97
N TYR A 142 5.22 -4.98 -19.68
CA TYR A 142 5.07 -3.67 -19.06
C TYR A 142 4.09 -2.77 -19.79
N VAL A 143 3.36 -1.98 -19.00
CA VAL A 143 2.37 -1.02 -19.45
C VAL A 143 2.82 0.37 -19.02
N VAL A 144 3.05 1.24 -20.00
CA VAL A 144 3.47 2.63 -19.80
C VAL A 144 2.23 3.51 -19.87
N HIS A 145 2.05 4.39 -18.91
CA HIS A 145 0.95 5.35 -18.88
C HIS A 145 1.45 6.76 -18.58
N GLU A 146 0.61 7.74 -18.91
CA GLU A 146 0.88 9.16 -18.63
C GLU A 146 1.15 9.38 -17.13
N TRP A 147 2.14 10.22 -16.83
CA TRP A 147 2.41 10.71 -15.48
C TRP A 147 1.89 12.15 -15.35
N LEU A 148 1.15 12.43 -14.28
CA LEU A 148 0.52 13.73 -14.03
C LEU A 148 1.17 14.40 -12.83
N PRO A 149 2.24 15.20 -13.03
CA PRO A 149 2.95 15.82 -11.91
C PRO A 149 2.15 16.94 -11.24
N ASP A 150 1.16 17.51 -11.94
CA ASP A 150 0.31 18.59 -11.45
C ASP A 150 -1.03 18.09 -10.87
N ALA A 151 -1.20 16.76 -10.77
CA ALA A 151 -2.41 16.16 -10.25
C ALA A 151 -2.21 15.60 -8.84
N THR A 152 -3.18 15.84 -7.98
CA THR A 152 -3.21 15.39 -6.60
C THR A 152 -4.16 14.20 -6.47
N GLU A 153 -3.72 13.11 -5.85
CA GLU A 153 -4.59 11.95 -5.57
C GLU A 153 -5.72 12.34 -4.61
N MET A 154 -6.91 11.76 -4.80
CA MET A 154 -8.06 12.03 -3.93
C MET A 154 -7.78 11.65 -2.47
N THR A 155 -6.97 10.61 -2.21
CA THR A 155 -6.49 10.28 -0.86
C THR A 155 -5.78 11.45 -0.19
N THR A 156 -4.91 12.15 -0.92
CA THR A 156 -4.21 13.34 -0.41
C THR A 156 -5.15 14.51 -0.20
N LEU A 157 -6.13 14.72 -1.08
CA LEU A 157 -7.14 15.76 -0.91
C LEU A 157 -7.96 15.53 0.36
N LEU A 158 -8.42 14.29 0.58
CA LEU A 158 -9.23 13.92 1.73
C LEU A 158 -8.46 13.92 3.05
N ALA A 159 -7.12 13.89 3.02
CA ALA A 159 -6.32 14.08 4.23
C ALA A 159 -6.54 15.46 4.87
N SER A 160 -6.94 16.47 4.08
CA SER A 160 -7.23 17.82 4.57
C SER A 160 -8.65 18.00 5.11
N GLY A 161 -9.53 17.01 4.89
CA GLY A 161 -10.93 17.05 5.26
C GLY A 161 -11.87 16.63 4.13
N PRO A 162 -13.20 16.60 4.38
CA PRO A 162 -14.19 16.42 3.34
C PRO A 162 -14.08 17.49 2.24
N LEU A 163 -14.46 17.15 1.01
CA LEU A 163 -14.54 18.11 -0.08
C LEU A 163 -15.72 19.07 0.12
N GLU A 164 -15.54 20.31 -0.35
CA GLU A 164 -16.64 21.26 -0.47
C GLU A 164 -17.73 20.72 -1.42
N PRO A 165 -19.01 21.04 -1.19
CA PRO A 165 -20.12 20.49 -2.00
C PRO A 165 -19.95 20.69 -3.50
N TYR A 166 -19.42 21.85 -3.91
CA TYR A 166 -19.17 22.12 -5.32
C TYR A 166 -18.09 21.20 -5.92
N ASP A 167 -17.00 20.96 -5.20
CA ASP A 167 -15.93 20.07 -5.66
C ASP A 167 -16.37 18.60 -5.70
N ALA A 168 -17.12 18.16 -4.68
CA ALA A 168 -17.73 16.82 -4.67
C ALA A 168 -18.72 16.62 -5.83
N TYR A 169 -19.52 17.64 -6.14
CA TYR A 169 -20.41 17.66 -7.30
C TYR A 169 -19.64 17.56 -8.63
N GLN A 170 -18.58 18.36 -8.80
CA GLN A 170 -17.74 18.30 -10.01
C GLN A 170 -17.07 16.93 -10.16
N MET A 171 -16.56 16.37 -9.06
CA MET A 171 -15.94 15.05 -9.03
C MET A 171 -16.91 13.96 -9.51
N VAL A 172 -18.07 13.82 -8.85
CA VAL A 172 -19.02 12.76 -9.20
C VAL A 172 -19.57 12.95 -10.62
N SER A 173 -19.80 14.20 -11.05
CA SER A 173 -20.26 14.50 -12.41
C SER A 173 -19.26 14.04 -13.48
N GLN A 174 -17.98 14.41 -13.31
CA GLN A 174 -16.95 14.10 -14.28
C GLN A 174 -16.63 12.59 -14.32
N ILE A 175 -16.53 11.96 -13.14
CA ILE A 175 -16.24 10.53 -13.03
C ILE A 175 -17.38 9.67 -13.58
N SER A 176 -18.64 9.98 -13.22
CA SER A 176 -19.80 9.23 -13.73
C SER A 176 -19.90 9.32 -15.24
N ALA A 177 -19.72 10.52 -15.81
CA ALA A 177 -19.76 10.70 -17.25
C ALA A 177 -18.55 10.08 -17.98
N ALA A 178 -17.40 9.91 -17.31
CA ALA A 178 -16.23 9.24 -17.87
C ALA A 178 -16.45 7.71 -17.87
N MET A 179 -16.93 7.16 -16.76
CA MET A 179 -17.23 5.73 -16.66
C MET A 179 -18.38 5.31 -17.58
N ALA A 180 -19.42 6.14 -17.72
CA ALA A 180 -20.47 5.94 -18.71
C ALA A 180 -19.89 5.81 -20.14
N ALA A 181 -18.99 6.73 -20.52
CA ALA A 181 -18.30 6.64 -21.81
C ALA A 181 -17.46 5.37 -21.96
N ALA A 182 -16.70 4.98 -20.93
CA ALA A 182 -15.92 3.75 -20.95
C ALA A 182 -16.79 2.49 -21.10
N HIS A 183 -17.92 2.41 -20.39
CA HIS A 183 -18.81 1.24 -20.46
C HIS A 183 -19.48 1.08 -21.83
N ARG A 184 -19.77 2.17 -22.55
CA ARG A 184 -20.25 2.10 -23.94
C ARG A 184 -19.24 1.46 -24.89
N GLU A 185 -17.96 1.60 -24.59
CA GLU A 185 -16.85 0.95 -25.31
C GLU A 185 -16.51 -0.44 -24.74
N GLY A 186 -17.35 -0.99 -23.85
CA GLY A 186 -17.14 -2.30 -23.23
C GLY A 186 -16.01 -2.34 -22.19
N LEU A 187 -15.54 -1.17 -21.74
CA LEU A 187 -14.48 -1.05 -20.73
C LEU A 187 -15.07 -0.81 -19.34
N ALA A 188 -14.54 -1.51 -18.35
CA ALA A 188 -14.85 -1.30 -16.94
C ALA A 188 -13.56 -1.01 -16.16
N HIS A 189 -13.68 -0.30 -15.05
CA HIS A 189 -12.56 -0.06 -14.16
C HIS A 189 -12.40 -1.18 -13.12
N LEU A 190 -13.50 -1.65 -12.52
CA LEU A 190 -13.59 -2.72 -11.50
C LEU A 190 -12.73 -2.53 -10.25
N ARG A 191 -12.12 -1.35 -10.11
CA ARG A 191 -11.21 -1.02 -9.01
C ARG A 191 -11.12 0.49 -8.79
N LEU A 192 -12.21 1.18 -9.10
CA LEU A 192 -12.29 2.62 -8.94
C LEU A 192 -12.29 2.92 -7.42
N ASN A 193 -11.30 3.68 -6.97
CA ASN A 193 -11.07 3.96 -5.55
C ASN A 193 -10.32 5.29 -5.40
N PRO A 194 -10.16 5.84 -4.18
CA PRO A 194 -9.53 7.16 -3.99
C PRO A 194 -8.11 7.28 -4.59
N ASN A 195 -7.31 6.20 -4.65
CA ASN A 195 -5.98 6.27 -5.29
C ASN A 195 -6.06 6.32 -6.82
N ALA A 196 -7.19 5.90 -7.39
CA ALA A 196 -7.42 5.89 -8.83
C ALA A 196 -7.98 7.22 -9.36
N VAL A 197 -8.37 8.14 -8.48
CA VAL A 197 -8.98 9.43 -8.82
C VAL A 197 -8.01 10.55 -8.50
N LEU A 198 -7.76 11.40 -9.49
CA LEU A 198 -6.78 12.48 -9.44
C LEU A 198 -7.47 13.81 -9.73
N ARG A 199 -7.08 14.89 -9.06
CA ARG A 199 -7.51 16.26 -9.39
C ARG A 199 -6.33 17.05 -9.91
N THR A 200 -6.41 17.55 -11.13
CA THR A 200 -5.37 18.41 -11.71
C THR A 200 -5.36 19.79 -11.06
N SER A 201 -4.25 20.51 -11.23
CA SER A 201 -4.11 21.92 -10.84
C SER A 201 -5.17 22.83 -11.47
N SER A 202 -5.68 22.47 -12.66
CA SER A 202 -6.77 23.16 -13.36
C SER A 202 -8.18 22.80 -12.84
N GLY A 203 -8.29 21.91 -11.86
CA GLY A 203 -9.56 21.48 -11.26
C GLY A 203 -10.30 20.38 -12.02
N GLN A 204 -9.67 19.75 -13.02
CA GLN A 204 -10.23 18.59 -13.74
C GLN A 204 -10.00 17.31 -12.94
N TRP A 205 -10.99 16.40 -12.99
CA TRP A 205 -10.88 15.08 -12.38
C TRP A 205 -10.48 14.05 -13.42
N ARG A 206 -9.45 13.25 -13.10
CA ARG A 206 -8.91 12.20 -13.96
C ARG A 206 -8.92 10.84 -13.27
N ILE A 207 -9.10 9.78 -14.04
CA ILE A 207 -9.19 8.40 -13.59
C ILE A 207 -8.00 7.61 -14.13
N ARG A 208 -7.23 6.94 -13.28
CA ARG A 208 -6.08 6.14 -13.69
C ARG A 208 -6.34 4.65 -13.68
N GLY A 209 -5.82 3.95 -14.69
CA GLY A 209 -5.77 2.49 -14.73
C GLY A 209 -7.10 1.81 -15.06
N LEU A 210 -7.91 2.44 -15.92
CA LEU A 210 -9.08 1.81 -16.55
C LEU A 210 -8.70 0.45 -17.14
N ALA A 211 -9.46 -0.60 -16.80
CA ALA A 211 -9.22 -2.03 -17.06
C ALA A 211 -7.89 -2.61 -16.51
N VAL A 212 -6.77 -1.89 -16.65
CA VAL A 212 -5.42 -2.31 -16.26
C VAL A 212 -5.31 -2.59 -14.77
N ASN A 213 -5.86 -1.73 -13.90
CA ASN A 213 -5.76 -1.93 -12.44
C ASN A 213 -6.46 -3.20 -11.95
N ALA A 214 -7.56 -3.58 -12.59
CA ALA A 214 -8.26 -4.83 -12.30
C ALA A 214 -7.50 -6.03 -12.87
N ALA A 215 -7.03 -5.95 -14.11
CA ALA A 215 -6.23 -6.99 -14.76
C ALA A 215 -4.93 -7.30 -14.00
N LEU A 216 -4.24 -6.28 -13.47
CA LEU A 216 -3.04 -6.42 -12.65
C LEU A 216 -3.27 -7.30 -11.41
N ARG A 217 -4.52 -7.47 -10.98
CA ARG A 217 -4.92 -8.21 -9.77
C ARG A 217 -5.86 -9.38 -10.03
N GLY A 218 -6.19 -9.65 -11.29
CA GLY A 218 -7.11 -10.72 -11.66
C GLY A 218 -8.52 -10.49 -11.14
N ILE A 219 -8.93 -9.22 -10.99
CA ILE A 219 -10.29 -8.88 -10.57
C ILE A 219 -11.19 -8.91 -11.81
N SER A 220 -12.28 -9.64 -11.70
CA SER A 220 -13.38 -9.68 -12.67
C SER A 220 -14.70 -9.53 -11.93
N SER A 221 -15.76 -9.18 -12.66
CA SER A 221 -17.11 -9.02 -12.11
C SER A 221 -18.13 -9.43 -13.17
N GLU A 222 -19.15 -10.18 -12.77
CA GLU A 222 -20.31 -10.51 -13.60
C GLU A 222 -21.22 -9.30 -13.84
N THR A 223 -21.10 -8.26 -13.00
CA THR A 223 -21.88 -7.02 -13.11
C THR A 223 -20.97 -5.78 -13.13
N PRO A 224 -20.14 -5.57 -14.18
CA PRO A 224 -19.14 -4.51 -14.19
C PRO A 224 -19.69 -3.09 -13.99
N GLN A 225 -20.80 -2.77 -14.66
CA GLN A 225 -21.44 -1.45 -14.55
C GLN A 225 -21.92 -1.19 -13.12
N ARG A 226 -22.49 -2.19 -12.46
CA ARG A 226 -22.93 -2.07 -11.06
C ARG A 226 -21.76 -1.89 -10.11
N THR A 227 -20.70 -2.68 -10.29
CA THR A 227 -19.48 -2.59 -9.46
C THR A 227 -18.86 -1.20 -9.54
N ASP A 228 -18.74 -0.63 -10.75
CA ASP A 228 -18.18 0.71 -10.91
C ASP A 228 -19.13 1.81 -10.42
N THR A 229 -20.44 1.61 -10.54
CA THR A 229 -21.46 2.54 -9.99
C THR A 229 -21.39 2.62 -8.47
N GLU A 230 -21.31 1.47 -7.79
CA GLU A 230 -21.15 1.41 -6.34
C GLU A 230 -19.84 2.06 -5.90
N ALA A 231 -18.75 1.84 -6.64
CA ALA A 231 -17.47 2.48 -6.40
C ALA A 231 -17.54 4.01 -6.53
N ILE A 232 -18.27 4.56 -7.52
CA ILE A 232 -18.54 6.00 -7.63
C ILE A 232 -19.33 6.50 -6.41
N GLY A 233 -20.34 5.74 -5.98
CA GLY A 233 -21.10 6.02 -4.76
C GLY A 233 -20.22 6.13 -3.52
N ALA A 234 -19.27 5.20 -3.38
CA ALA A 234 -18.32 5.16 -2.28
C ALA A 234 -17.30 6.31 -2.33
N LEU A 235 -16.86 6.70 -3.52
CA LEU A 235 -16.03 7.90 -3.70
C LEU A 235 -16.78 9.17 -3.30
N LEU A 236 -18.03 9.34 -3.73
CA LEU A 236 -18.84 10.48 -3.33
C LEU A 236 -19.07 10.48 -1.81
N TYR A 237 -19.34 9.31 -1.22
CA TYR A 237 -19.47 9.16 0.22
C TYR A 237 -18.22 9.66 0.95
N ALA A 238 -17.05 9.19 0.52
CA ALA A 238 -15.76 9.60 1.06
C ALA A 238 -15.50 11.10 0.90
N ALA A 239 -15.83 11.66 -0.27
CA ALA A 239 -15.74 13.10 -0.52
C ALA A 239 -16.61 13.91 0.44
N LEU A 240 -17.83 13.44 0.73
CA LEU A 240 -18.77 14.18 1.58
C LEU A 240 -18.49 14.00 3.07
N THR A 241 -17.86 12.91 3.51
CA THR A 241 -17.80 12.56 4.94
C THR A 241 -16.39 12.38 5.48
N GLN A 242 -15.38 12.24 4.61
CA GLN A 242 -14.03 11.78 4.97
C GLN A 242 -14.02 10.39 5.65
N ARG A 243 -15.04 9.55 5.38
CA ARG A 243 -15.12 8.16 5.84
C ARG A 243 -15.32 7.23 4.67
N TRP A 244 -14.96 5.96 4.87
CA TRP A 244 -15.31 4.90 3.94
C TRP A 244 -16.72 4.37 4.26
N PRO A 245 -17.61 4.14 3.27
CA PRO A 245 -19.01 3.77 3.52
C PRO A 245 -19.21 2.37 4.12
N TYR A 246 -18.17 1.54 4.18
CA TYR A 246 -18.23 0.20 4.78
C TYR A 246 -17.52 0.18 6.14
N GLU A 247 -17.74 -0.89 6.90
CA GLU A 247 -17.18 -1.02 8.26
C GLU A 247 -15.64 -1.07 8.29
N SER A 248 -15.01 -1.59 7.24
CA SER A 248 -13.56 -1.71 7.18
C SER A 248 -12.92 -0.42 6.74
N ASP A 249 -11.92 0.02 7.51
CA ASP A 249 -11.00 1.08 7.09
C ASP A 249 -10.37 0.74 5.73
N ALA A 250 -10.34 1.72 4.83
CA ALA A 250 -9.80 1.55 3.49
C ALA A 250 -9.27 2.87 2.94
N TYR A 251 -8.21 2.81 2.13
CA TYR A 251 -7.66 3.96 1.41
C TYR A 251 -7.26 5.16 2.30
N GLY A 252 -6.85 4.89 3.54
CA GLY A 252 -6.51 5.93 4.52
C GLY A 252 -7.73 6.60 5.17
N LEU A 253 -8.94 6.08 4.95
CA LEU A 253 -10.19 6.58 5.53
C LEU A 253 -10.72 5.57 6.55
N SER A 254 -11.23 6.08 7.68
CA SER A 254 -11.92 5.24 8.66
C SER A 254 -13.25 4.75 8.11
N GLY A 255 -13.56 3.49 8.36
CA GLY A 255 -14.86 2.91 8.07
C GLY A 255 -15.97 3.45 8.97
N LEU A 256 -17.18 2.96 8.72
CA LEU A 256 -18.31 3.15 9.62
C LEU A 256 -18.17 2.28 10.89
N PRO A 257 -18.73 2.70 12.04
CA PRO A 257 -18.77 1.85 13.22
C PRO A 257 -19.47 0.52 12.92
N LYS A 258 -18.98 -0.56 13.55
CA LYS A 258 -19.57 -1.90 13.42
C LYS A 258 -21.05 -1.88 13.81
N ASP A 259 -21.83 -2.72 13.13
CA ASP A 259 -23.25 -2.98 13.41
C ASP A 259 -24.19 -1.79 13.10
N VAL A 260 -23.67 -0.65 12.62
CA VAL A 260 -24.47 0.50 12.17
C VAL A 260 -25.03 0.28 10.76
N GLY A 261 -24.32 -0.52 9.95
CA GLY A 261 -24.62 -0.67 8.53
C GLY A 261 -24.37 0.61 7.74
N LEU A 262 -24.78 0.62 6.47
CA LEU A 262 -24.65 1.80 5.62
C LEU A 262 -25.66 2.88 6.06
N ILE A 263 -25.16 4.05 6.46
CA ILE A 263 -25.95 5.23 6.82
C ILE A 263 -25.67 6.38 5.85
N ALA A 264 -26.60 7.32 5.71
CA ALA A 264 -26.45 8.39 4.73
C ALA A 264 -25.37 9.42 5.13
N PRO A 265 -24.63 10.01 4.17
CA PRO A 265 -23.62 11.03 4.45
C PRO A 265 -24.06 12.19 5.37
N ASP A 266 -25.29 12.66 5.24
CA ASP A 266 -25.88 13.74 6.06
C ASP A 266 -26.25 13.30 7.49
N GLN A 267 -26.32 12.00 7.76
CA GLN A 267 -26.43 11.44 9.12
C GLN A 267 -25.06 11.31 9.79
N VAL A 268 -23.99 11.17 8.99
CA VAL A 268 -22.61 11.04 9.47
C VAL A 268 -22.01 12.40 9.80
N ARG A 269 -22.27 13.40 8.96
CA ARG A 269 -21.71 14.74 9.08
C ARG A 269 -22.77 15.80 8.81
N ALA A 270 -22.94 16.73 9.75
CA ALA A 270 -23.79 17.90 9.55
C ALA A 270 -23.27 18.81 8.43
N GLY A 271 -24.17 19.46 7.70
CA GLY A 271 -23.83 20.38 6.61
C GLY A 271 -23.52 19.72 5.27
N VAL A 272 -23.68 18.39 5.15
CA VAL A 272 -23.61 17.70 3.85
C VAL A 272 -24.78 18.12 2.96
N HIS A 273 -24.50 18.39 1.69
CA HIS A 273 -25.53 18.75 0.72
C HIS A 273 -26.47 17.56 0.49
N ARG A 274 -27.75 17.75 0.79
CA ARG A 274 -28.77 16.68 0.78
C ARG A 274 -28.83 15.91 -0.54
N GLY A 275 -28.85 16.60 -1.68
CA GLY A 275 -28.90 15.94 -2.99
C GLY A 275 -27.67 15.08 -3.30
N LEU A 276 -26.49 15.45 -2.78
CA LEU A 276 -25.28 14.64 -2.95
C LEU A 276 -25.26 13.45 -1.99
N SER A 277 -25.80 13.62 -0.76
CA SER A 277 -26.02 12.52 0.17
C SER A 277 -26.92 11.44 -0.46
N GLU A 278 -28.06 11.87 -1.02
CA GLU A 278 -29.02 11.01 -1.68
C GLU A 278 -28.44 10.31 -2.91
N LEU A 279 -27.70 11.03 -3.76
CA LEU A 279 -27.03 10.45 -4.92
C LEU A 279 -26.01 9.37 -4.52
N SER A 280 -25.21 9.61 -3.47
CA SER A 280 -24.26 8.63 -2.96
C SER A 280 -24.99 7.36 -2.50
N MET A 281 -26.09 7.51 -1.78
CA MET A 281 -26.89 6.38 -1.31
C MET A 281 -27.59 5.63 -2.45
N ARG A 282 -28.07 6.33 -3.49
CA ARG A 282 -28.67 5.70 -4.68
C ARG A 282 -27.66 4.83 -5.43
N ALA A 283 -26.38 5.21 -5.42
CA ALA A 283 -25.30 4.43 -6.03
C ALA A 283 -24.89 3.21 -5.17
N LEU A 284 -24.91 3.34 -3.84
CA LEU A 284 -24.46 2.32 -2.91
C LEU A 284 -25.51 1.24 -2.62
N VAL A 285 -26.78 1.60 -2.47
CA VAL A 285 -27.85 0.67 -2.05
C VAL A 285 -28.28 -0.23 -3.22
N ASN A 286 -28.42 -1.53 -2.97
CA ASN A 286 -28.88 -2.51 -3.97
C ASN A 286 -30.41 -2.72 -3.93
N ASP A 287 -31.05 -2.56 -2.76
CA ASP A 287 -32.43 -2.99 -2.51
C ASP A 287 -33.45 -1.84 -2.51
N GLY A 288 -33.31 -0.90 -3.45
CA GLY A 288 -34.45 -0.08 -3.92
C GLY A 288 -35.06 0.97 -2.96
N ALA A 289 -34.44 1.30 -1.82
CA ALA A 289 -34.90 2.45 -1.04
C ALA A 289 -33.75 3.19 -0.35
N THR A 290 -33.41 4.39 -0.86
CA THR A 290 -32.85 5.41 0.01
C THR A 290 -33.97 5.93 0.91
N ALA A 291 -33.73 5.99 2.22
CA ALA A 291 -34.75 6.12 3.28
C ALA A 291 -35.59 7.43 3.27
N SER A 292 -35.62 8.20 2.18
CA SER A 292 -36.34 9.48 2.18
C SER A 292 -37.19 9.85 0.96
N ARG A 293 -37.11 9.18 -0.21
CA ARG A 293 -37.88 9.63 -1.40
C ARG A 293 -38.41 8.60 -2.42
N HIS A 294 -38.30 7.28 -2.21
CA HIS A 294 -38.69 6.29 -3.25
C HIS A 294 -37.95 6.47 -4.59
N GLU A 295 -36.81 7.18 -4.62
CA GLU A 295 -36.02 7.28 -5.84
C GLU A 295 -35.29 5.96 -6.10
N SER A 296 -35.32 5.52 -7.35
CA SER A 296 -34.68 4.27 -7.75
C SER A 296 -33.17 4.33 -7.54
N ALA A 297 -32.61 3.19 -7.12
CA ALA A 297 -31.18 2.99 -7.09
C ALA A 297 -30.57 3.23 -8.49
N CYS A 298 -29.36 3.77 -8.52
CA CYS A 298 -28.56 3.85 -9.73
C CYS A 298 -27.69 2.60 -9.79
N THR A 299 -27.87 1.82 -10.85
CA THR A 299 -27.16 0.56 -11.11
C THR A 299 -26.11 0.70 -12.20
N THR A 300 -26.12 1.80 -12.94
CA THR A 300 -25.16 2.12 -14.01
C THR A 300 -24.62 3.54 -13.90
N PRO A 301 -23.42 3.84 -14.45
CA PRO A 301 -22.91 5.21 -14.47
C PRO A 301 -23.76 6.15 -15.34
N GLU A 302 -24.40 5.64 -16.40
CA GLU A 302 -25.41 6.37 -17.18
C GLU A 302 -26.58 6.87 -16.31
N GLU A 303 -27.12 6.02 -15.43
CA GLU A 303 -28.17 6.40 -14.50
C GLU A 303 -27.70 7.45 -13.50
N LEU A 304 -26.44 7.39 -13.04
CA LEU A 304 -25.84 8.46 -12.23
C LEU A 304 -25.75 9.78 -12.99
N VAL A 305 -25.30 9.76 -14.26
CA VAL A 305 -25.26 10.97 -15.09
C VAL A 305 -26.65 11.59 -15.23
N LYS A 306 -27.68 10.78 -15.46
CA LYS A 306 -29.07 11.25 -15.53
C LYS A 306 -29.52 11.86 -14.20
N ALA A 307 -29.31 11.15 -13.08
CA ALA A 307 -29.67 11.62 -11.75
C ALA A 307 -28.98 12.94 -11.37
N ILE A 308 -27.70 13.09 -11.73
CA ILE A 308 -26.93 14.33 -11.54
C ILE A 308 -27.52 15.47 -12.38
N GLY A 309 -27.95 15.19 -13.62
CA GLY A 309 -28.56 16.18 -14.51
C GLY A 309 -29.93 16.69 -14.04
N GLU A 310 -30.66 15.88 -13.29
CA GLU A 310 -31.95 16.23 -12.68
C GLU A 310 -31.78 17.03 -11.38
N MET A 311 -30.62 16.93 -10.73
CA MET A 311 -30.33 17.66 -9.49
C MET A 311 -30.14 19.18 -9.77
N PRO A 312 -30.61 20.07 -8.88
CA PRO A 312 -30.30 21.49 -8.97
C PRO A 312 -28.78 21.72 -9.01
N ARG A 313 -28.31 22.50 -9.98
CA ARG A 313 -26.89 22.79 -10.13
C ARG A 313 -26.33 23.46 -8.87
N ILE A 314 -25.32 22.84 -8.28
CA ILE A 314 -24.56 23.41 -7.16
C ILE A 314 -23.62 24.46 -7.74
N ARG A 315 -23.72 25.70 -7.24
CA ARG A 315 -22.90 26.83 -7.71
C ARG A 315 -21.52 26.79 -7.04
N PRO A 316 -20.47 27.32 -7.72
CA PRO A 316 -19.18 27.51 -7.08
C PRO A 316 -19.32 28.44 -5.88
N PRO A 317 -18.49 28.27 -4.83
CA PRO A 317 -18.46 29.20 -3.71
C PRO A 317 -18.13 30.61 -4.22
N GLU A 318 -18.74 31.62 -3.62
CA GLU A 318 -18.42 33.01 -3.96
C GLU A 318 -16.95 33.28 -3.62
N PRO A 319 -16.16 33.88 -4.53
CA PRO A 319 -14.78 34.19 -4.25
C PRO A 319 -14.71 35.18 -3.09
N THR A 320 -14.09 34.79 -1.98
CA THR A 320 -13.80 35.70 -0.87
C THR A 320 -12.85 36.76 -1.38
N PHE A 321 -13.37 37.95 -1.69
CA PHE A 321 -12.53 39.08 -2.06
C PHE A 321 -11.81 39.56 -0.81
N THR A 322 -10.56 39.13 -0.62
CA THR A 322 -9.71 39.72 0.41
C THR A 322 -9.57 41.19 0.05
N ALA A 323 -10.10 42.10 0.88
CA ALA A 323 -9.93 43.52 0.67
C ALA A 323 -8.43 43.80 0.50
N PRO A 324 -8.01 44.55 -0.54
CA PRO A 324 -6.62 44.90 -0.67
C PRO A 324 -6.14 45.57 0.63
N PRO A 325 -4.88 45.35 1.05
CA PRO A 325 -4.35 45.99 2.25
C PRO A 325 -4.60 47.50 2.15
N GLU A 326 -5.00 48.13 3.26
CA GLU A 326 -5.17 49.58 3.30
C GLU A 326 -3.91 50.23 2.72
N TYR A 327 -4.09 51.07 1.69
CA TYR A 327 -3.00 51.85 1.12
C TYR A 327 -2.34 52.63 2.26
N GLN A 328 -1.14 52.23 2.66
CA GLN A 328 -0.29 53.07 3.50
C GLN A 328 -0.05 54.35 2.70
N ARG A 329 -0.68 55.45 3.14
CA ARG A 329 -0.37 56.78 2.60
C ARG A 329 1.09 57.06 2.87
N THR A 330 1.94 56.85 1.87
CA THR A 330 3.28 57.42 1.86
C THR A 330 3.10 58.94 1.87
N THR A 331 3.36 59.58 3.02
CA THR A 331 3.58 61.03 3.09
C THR A 331 4.83 61.34 2.27
N TYR A 332 4.65 61.53 0.97
CA TYR A 332 5.63 62.25 0.16
C TYR A 332 5.68 63.68 0.72
N GLN A 333 6.74 64.01 1.46
CA GLN A 333 7.14 65.40 1.62
C GLN A 333 7.39 65.95 0.22
N GLN A 334 6.48 66.79 -0.27
CA GLN A 334 6.70 67.59 -1.47
C GLN A 334 7.89 68.53 -1.19
N GLY A 335 9.07 68.14 -1.68
CA GLY A 335 10.20 69.04 -1.78
C GLY A 335 9.87 70.15 -2.78
N THR A 336 9.84 71.38 -2.29
CA THR A 336 9.70 72.61 -3.09
C THR A 336 10.81 72.68 -4.13
N TYR A 337 10.52 72.38 -5.40
CA TYR A 337 11.43 72.64 -6.51
C TYR A 337 11.46 74.15 -6.80
N GLY A 338 12.23 74.89 -6.00
CA GLY A 338 12.75 76.20 -6.36
C GLY A 338 13.85 76.03 -7.41
N ARG A 339 13.62 76.58 -8.60
CA ARG A 339 14.51 76.59 -9.76
C ARG A 339 15.82 77.34 -9.45
N PRO A 340 17.01 76.73 -9.53
CA PRO A 340 18.27 77.47 -9.57
C PRO A 340 18.67 77.76 -11.03
N ALA A 341 19.14 78.97 -11.27
CA ALA A 341 19.69 79.46 -12.54
C ALA A 341 21.07 78.81 -12.86
N PRO A 342 21.53 78.84 -14.13
CA PRO A 342 22.68 78.06 -14.57
C PRO A 342 24.01 78.79 -14.34
N HIS A 343 24.99 78.12 -13.72
CA HIS A 343 26.40 78.54 -13.76
C HIS A 343 27.34 77.33 -13.87
N PRO A 344 28.53 77.51 -14.48
CA PRO A 344 29.28 76.46 -15.15
C PRO A 344 30.42 75.86 -14.32
N GLY A 345 30.82 74.64 -14.66
CA GLY A 345 32.17 74.12 -14.44
C GLY A 345 32.48 73.57 -13.05
N ALA A 346 32.28 72.26 -12.87
CA ALA A 346 33.14 71.44 -12.01
C ALA A 346 32.92 69.96 -12.38
N THR A 347 33.91 69.33 -12.99
CA THR A 347 34.00 67.87 -13.10
C THR A 347 34.06 67.27 -11.69
N GLN A 348 33.03 66.56 -11.27
CA GLN A 348 33.11 65.64 -10.14
C GLN A 348 33.18 64.19 -10.62
N PRO A 349 33.97 63.32 -9.93
CA PRO A 349 34.35 62.02 -10.45
C PRO A 349 33.21 61.02 -10.30
N VAL A 350 32.99 60.20 -11.32
CA VAL A 350 32.13 59.02 -11.22
C VAL A 350 32.75 58.05 -10.20
N PRO A 351 32.02 57.57 -9.17
CA PRO A 351 32.50 56.47 -8.35
C PRO A 351 32.63 55.23 -9.22
N ALA A 352 33.83 54.68 -9.32
CA ALA A 352 34.08 53.45 -10.06
C ALA A 352 33.22 52.30 -9.48
N PRO A 353 32.69 51.41 -10.33
CA PRO A 353 31.95 50.24 -9.87
C PRO A 353 32.85 49.36 -8.99
N PRO A 354 32.30 48.69 -7.95
CA PRO A 354 33.10 47.82 -7.09
C PRO A 354 33.73 46.68 -7.91
N ALA A 355 34.99 46.37 -7.60
CA ALA A 355 35.77 45.37 -8.30
C ALA A 355 35.13 43.95 -8.20
N PRO A 356 35.26 43.11 -9.24
CA PRO A 356 34.82 41.73 -9.17
C PRO A 356 35.60 40.97 -8.09
N LEU A 357 34.89 40.16 -7.30
CA LEU A 357 35.50 39.31 -6.28
C LEU A 357 36.57 38.41 -6.93
N GLN A 358 37.82 38.72 -6.61
CA GLN A 358 39.00 37.96 -7.00
C GLN A 358 38.91 36.55 -6.39
N SER A 359 38.73 35.56 -7.27
CA SER A 359 38.88 34.14 -6.98
C SER A 359 40.34 33.84 -6.63
N ARG A 360 40.69 33.87 -5.35
CA ARG A 360 42.01 33.39 -4.90
C ARG A 360 42.10 33.05 -3.41
N THR A 361 41.43 31.98 -2.99
CA THR A 361 41.81 31.23 -1.79
C THR A 361 41.63 29.73 -2.05
N GLY A 362 42.50 29.24 -2.94
CA GLY A 362 42.82 27.82 -3.01
C GLY A 362 43.69 27.42 -1.81
N LYS A 363 43.41 26.21 -1.30
CA LYS A 363 44.31 25.38 -0.48
C LYS A 363 44.54 25.84 0.97
N ALA A 364 43.49 25.80 1.81
CA ALA A 364 43.65 25.62 3.26
C ALA A 364 42.46 24.94 3.97
N LEU A 365 41.28 24.85 3.32
CA LEU A 365 40.10 24.21 3.90
C LEU A 365 39.84 22.79 3.36
N LYS A 366 40.90 22.01 3.16
CA LYS A 366 40.80 20.57 2.78
C LYS A 366 41.49 19.62 3.78
N TRP A 367 42.14 20.14 4.82
CA TRP A 367 42.82 19.30 5.83
C TRP A 367 42.17 19.31 7.21
N ALA A 368 41.27 20.24 7.50
CA ALA A 368 40.55 20.27 8.79
C ALA A 368 39.41 19.24 8.87
N VAL A 369 38.74 18.92 7.75
CA VAL A 369 37.63 17.94 7.73
C VAL A 369 38.16 16.50 7.70
N SER A 370 39.31 16.26 7.07
CA SER A 370 39.96 14.94 7.02
C SER A 370 40.55 14.53 8.38
N ALA A 371 41.07 15.47 9.17
CA ALA A 371 41.58 15.19 10.51
C ALA A 371 40.47 14.84 11.52
N LEU A 372 39.28 15.46 11.39
CA LEU A 372 38.11 15.13 12.23
C LEU A 372 37.51 13.75 11.88
N LEU A 373 37.54 13.35 10.61
CA LEU A 373 37.10 12.00 10.20
C LEU A 373 38.08 10.89 10.61
N ILE A 374 39.39 11.17 10.68
CA ILE A 374 40.38 10.21 11.17
C ILE A 374 40.32 10.08 12.70
N ALA A 375 40.07 11.16 13.44
CA ALA A 375 39.87 11.10 14.89
C ALA A 375 38.58 10.35 15.29
N ALA A 376 37.51 10.46 14.48
CA ALA A 376 36.27 9.72 14.69
C ALA A 376 36.37 8.23 14.31
N LEU A 377 37.19 7.87 13.31
CA LEU A 377 37.43 6.48 12.91
C LEU A 377 38.50 5.76 13.77
N GLY A 378 39.33 6.51 14.51
CA GLY A 378 40.37 5.96 15.40
C GLY A 378 39.90 5.59 16.82
N LEU A 379 38.74 6.10 17.28
CA LEU A 379 38.23 5.81 18.63
C LEU A 379 37.15 4.72 18.67
N GLY A 380 36.67 4.24 17.52
CA GLY A 380 35.73 3.11 17.43
C GLY A 380 36.40 1.73 17.35
N SER A 381 37.72 1.66 17.14
CA SER A 381 38.45 0.43 16.82
C SER A 381 39.47 -0.01 17.89
N TRP A 382 39.18 0.27 19.18
CA TRP A 382 39.94 -0.32 20.29
C TRP A 382 39.06 -0.99 21.37
N GLN A 383 37.74 -1.08 21.19
CA GLN A 383 36.84 -1.76 22.15
C GLN A 383 36.32 -3.13 21.66
N LEU A 384 36.88 -3.69 20.58
CA LEU A 384 36.50 -5.00 20.05
C LEU A 384 37.66 -6.02 20.00
N ALA A 385 38.82 -5.68 20.55
CA ALA A 385 39.98 -6.58 20.60
C ALA A 385 40.12 -7.37 21.92
N GLU A 386 39.23 -7.17 22.91
CA GLU A 386 39.35 -7.82 24.23
C GLU A 386 38.26 -8.87 24.52
N VAL A 387 37.42 -9.22 23.53
CA VAL A 387 36.29 -10.17 23.73
C VAL A 387 36.43 -11.45 22.89
N LEU A 388 37.57 -11.65 22.19
CA LEU A 388 37.82 -12.85 21.38
C LEU A 388 39.10 -13.63 21.74
N MET A 389 39.70 -13.36 22.91
CA MET A 389 40.76 -14.19 23.47
C MET A 389 40.50 -14.49 24.95
N ASP A 390 39.50 -15.30 25.25
CA ASP A 390 39.65 -16.29 26.32
C ASP A 390 38.52 -17.33 26.25
N ASN A 391 38.78 -18.43 25.53
CA ASN A 391 38.05 -19.67 25.76
C ASN A 391 39.00 -20.84 25.56
N GLY A 392 39.98 -20.90 26.46
CA GLY A 392 40.95 -21.97 26.59
C GLY A 392 40.99 -22.53 28.01
N SER A 393 40.14 -23.52 28.27
CA SER A 393 40.38 -24.64 29.20
C SER A 393 40.49 -24.43 30.73
N LYS A 394 39.65 -25.23 31.43
CA LYS A 394 39.90 -26.01 32.67
C LYS A 394 39.88 -25.34 34.07
N ASN A 395 38.87 -25.79 34.82
CA ASN A 395 38.85 -26.34 36.19
C ASN A 395 39.47 -25.63 37.41
N ASP A 396 38.69 -25.80 38.50
CA ASP A 396 38.98 -25.91 39.93
C ASP A 396 38.96 -24.66 40.84
N ASP A 397 38.03 -24.76 41.79
CA ASP A 397 38.12 -24.46 43.22
C ASP A 397 38.81 -23.19 43.68
N THR A 398 38.07 -22.28 44.32
CA THR A 398 38.02 -22.22 45.80
C THR A 398 37.16 -21.05 46.31
N ASN A 399 36.40 -21.34 47.37
CA ASN A 399 35.72 -20.41 48.25
C ASN A 399 36.65 -19.34 48.85
N LYS A 400 36.18 -18.09 48.98
CA LYS A 400 36.05 -17.38 50.27
C LYS A 400 35.37 -16.00 50.17
N THR A 401 34.20 -15.92 50.82
CA THR A 401 33.72 -14.88 51.76
C THR A 401 34.14 -13.42 51.60
N GLN A 402 33.16 -12.49 51.57
CA GLN A 402 32.77 -11.76 52.78
C GLN A 402 31.46 -10.95 52.60
N THR A 403 30.73 -10.91 53.71
CA THR A 403 29.40 -10.36 53.97
C THR A 403 29.37 -8.86 54.18
N THR A 404 28.27 -8.22 53.81
CA THR A 404 27.67 -7.13 54.61
C THR A 404 26.15 -7.16 54.51
N ASP A 405 25.53 -7.19 55.68
CA ASP A 405 24.10 -7.23 55.94
C ASP A 405 23.36 -5.98 55.45
N GLY A 406 22.15 -6.20 54.94
CA GLY A 406 21.17 -5.17 54.59
C GLY A 406 19.80 -5.82 54.50
N ASN A 407 19.13 -5.88 55.64
CA ASN A 407 17.85 -6.51 55.92
C ASN A 407 16.71 -5.87 55.10
N ASP A 408 16.05 -6.63 54.22
CA ASP A 408 14.61 -6.47 54.02
C ASP A 408 13.94 -7.75 53.48
N LYS A 409 12.83 -8.09 54.12
CA LYS A 409 12.13 -9.37 54.01
C LYS A 409 11.23 -9.43 52.77
N ASN A 410 11.24 -10.63 52.19
CA ASN A 410 10.12 -11.29 51.51
C ASN A 410 9.80 -10.89 50.06
N SER A 411 10.49 -11.52 49.11
CA SER A 411 9.86 -11.95 47.86
C SER A 411 10.40 -13.34 47.51
N GLY A 412 9.47 -14.26 47.22
CA GLY A 412 9.74 -15.69 47.13
C GLY A 412 10.85 -16.03 46.13
N LYS A 413 11.72 -16.98 46.51
CA LYS A 413 12.71 -17.59 45.62
C LYS A 413 11.99 -18.18 44.41
N THR A 414 12.05 -17.48 43.29
CA THR A 414 11.63 -18.02 41.99
C THR A 414 12.56 -19.17 41.64
N LYS A 415 12.00 -20.36 41.40
CA LYS A 415 12.72 -21.53 40.88
C LYS A 415 13.49 -21.11 39.60
N PRO A 416 14.76 -21.52 39.42
CA PRO A 416 15.52 -21.15 38.22
C PRO A 416 14.80 -21.66 36.98
N ALA A 417 14.48 -20.74 36.06
CA ALA A 417 13.66 -21.02 34.89
C ALA A 417 14.42 -21.92 33.91
N LYS A 418 13.81 -23.04 33.50
CA LYS A 418 14.43 -24.03 32.59
C LYS A 418 14.02 -23.74 31.14
N PRO A 419 14.91 -23.86 30.14
CA PRO A 419 14.53 -23.76 28.74
C PRO A 419 13.52 -24.85 28.33
N LEU A 420 12.48 -24.47 27.59
CA LEU A 420 11.48 -25.37 27.03
C LEU A 420 11.81 -25.72 25.58
N LYS A 421 11.51 -26.96 25.16
CA LYS A 421 11.72 -27.42 23.78
C LYS A 421 10.55 -26.99 22.90
N ILE A 422 10.85 -26.42 21.74
CA ILE A 422 9.87 -26.14 20.68
C ILE A 422 9.83 -27.35 19.75
N GLN A 423 8.63 -27.89 19.48
CA GLN A 423 8.42 -29.00 18.55
C GLN A 423 8.19 -28.52 17.12
N SER A 424 7.34 -27.52 16.96
CA SER A 424 7.02 -26.92 15.65
C SER A 424 6.49 -25.51 15.84
N ALA A 425 6.44 -24.72 14.78
CA ALA A 425 5.84 -23.40 14.82
C ALA A 425 5.15 -23.06 13.49
N GLN A 426 4.17 -22.16 13.56
CA GLN A 426 3.39 -21.71 12.41
C GLN A 426 3.08 -20.22 12.55
N GLU A 427 3.11 -19.51 11.43
CA GLU A 427 2.75 -18.09 11.44
C GLU A 427 1.26 -17.90 11.76
N TYR A 428 0.97 -16.97 12.67
CA TYR A 428 -0.39 -16.59 13.02
C TYR A 428 -0.85 -15.39 12.17
N VAL A 429 -1.86 -15.63 11.34
CA VAL A 429 -2.34 -14.66 10.35
C VAL A 429 -3.69 -14.09 10.79
N ALA A 430 -3.64 -12.98 11.53
CA ALA A 430 -4.87 -12.29 11.97
C ALA A 430 -5.58 -11.53 10.83
N LYS A 431 -4.82 -11.08 9.82
CA LYS A 431 -5.32 -10.31 8.68
C LYS A 431 -4.35 -10.41 7.50
N GLY A 432 -4.89 -10.53 6.29
CA GLY A 432 -4.12 -10.63 5.04
C GLY A 432 -3.36 -11.96 4.95
N ASP A 433 -2.21 -11.94 4.28
CA ASP A 433 -1.39 -13.14 4.08
C ASP A 433 -0.31 -13.31 5.14
N ALA A 434 0.22 -14.54 5.26
CA ALA A 434 1.43 -14.81 6.03
C ALA A 434 2.60 -13.95 5.51
N GLN A 435 3.50 -13.55 6.41
CA GLN A 435 4.70 -12.81 6.12
C GLN A 435 5.70 -13.70 5.40
N HIS A 436 6.19 -14.74 6.08
CA HIS A 436 7.26 -15.63 5.59
C HIS A 436 7.10 -17.02 6.26
N PRO A 437 6.04 -17.78 5.95
CA PRO A 437 5.71 -19.01 6.68
C PRO A 437 6.80 -20.09 6.56
N GLY A 438 7.57 -20.12 5.46
CA GLY A 438 8.67 -21.06 5.25
C GLY A 438 9.89 -20.80 6.14
N ASP A 439 9.99 -19.62 6.73
CA ASP A 439 11.14 -19.21 7.55
C ASP A 439 10.89 -19.36 9.06
N VAL A 440 9.69 -19.78 9.46
CA VAL A 440 9.31 -19.90 10.88
C VAL A 440 10.21 -20.86 11.65
N GLY A 441 10.72 -21.93 11.00
CA GLY A 441 11.66 -22.87 11.61
C GLY A 441 12.98 -22.24 12.06
N LYS A 442 13.39 -21.14 11.40
CA LYS A 442 14.65 -20.41 11.67
C LYS A 442 14.64 -19.66 13.00
N THR A 443 13.47 -19.49 13.63
CA THR A 443 13.41 -18.78 14.91
C THR A 443 13.78 -19.65 16.11
N TYR A 444 13.98 -20.96 15.93
CA TYR A 444 14.30 -21.88 17.02
C TYR A 444 15.26 -23.01 16.59
N ASP A 445 16.03 -22.80 15.53
CA ASP A 445 17.04 -23.73 15.02
C ASP A 445 18.40 -23.62 15.76
N SER A 446 18.49 -22.71 16.73
CA SER A 446 19.71 -22.36 17.47
C SER A 446 20.81 -21.68 16.65
N ASP A 447 20.49 -21.18 15.45
CA ASP A 447 21.39 -20.39 14.61
C ASP A 447 20.90 -18.95 14.48
N SER A 448 21.48 -18.05 15.26
CA SER A 448 21.11 -16.63 15.26
C SER A 448 21.46 -15.88 13.96
N SER A 449 22.14 -16.52 13.00
CA SER A 449 22.41 -15.95 11.68
C SER A 449 21.26 -16.13 10.70
N THR A 450 20.36 -17.08 10.96
CA THR A 450 19.12 -17.26 10.21
C THR A 450 17.97 -16.56 10.93
N TYR A 451 16.87 -16.27 10.23
CA TYR A 451 15.73 -15.58 10.83
C TYR A 451 14.45 -15.74 10.02
N TRP A 452 13.33 -15.61 10.73
CA TRP A 452 12.03 -15.22 10.16
C TRP A 452 11.91 -13.70 10.15
N ARG A 453 11.26 -13.11 9.15
CA ARG A 453 11.10 -11.66 9.02
C ARG A 453 9.65 -11.23 8.82
N THR A 454 9.31 -10.05 9.31
CA THR A 454 8.08 -9.37 8.92
C THR A 454 8.21 -8.79 7.52
N ALA A 455 7.08 -8.41 6.90
CA ALA A 455 7.12 -7.43 5.82
C ALA A 455 7.71 -6.10 6.30
N SER A 456 8.13 -5.26 5.35
CA SER A 456 8.54 -3.88 5.62
C SER A 456 7.37 -2.93 5.40
N TYR A 457 7.01 -2.20 6.44
CA TYR A 457 5.88 -1.28 6.46
C TYR A 457 6.37 0.16 6.33
N LYS A 458 5.63 1.01 5.60
CA LYS A 458 6.04 2.41 5.38
C LYS A 458 5.80 3.29 6.60
N ASP A 459 4.72 3.03 7.32
CA ASP A 459 4.35 3.74 8.55
C ASP A 459 4.51 2.84 9.77
N GLY A 460 4.61 3.46 10.93
CA GLY A 460 4.89 2.79 12.19
C GLY A 460 5.27 3.83 13.26
N PRO A 461 5.84 3.41 14.39
CA PRO A 461 6.23 2.04 14.73
C PRO A 461 5.05 1.10 15.03
N ASP A 462 3.88 1.63 15.42
CA ASP A 462 2.69 0.81 15.69
C ASP A 462 2.04 0.26 14.40
N MET A 463 1.70 -1.03 14.39
CA MET A 463 1.14 -1.71 13.22
C MET A 463 -0.38 -1.53 13.08
N ASN A 464 -1.05 -1.31 14.21
CA ASN A 464 -2.51 -1.19 14.34
C ASN A 464 -2.91 0.30 14.45
N PRO A 465 -3.92 0.79 13.71
CA PRO A 465 -4.79 0.11 12.74
C PRO A 465 -4.27 0.08 11.29
N VAL A 466 -3.10 0.69 11.05
CA VAL A 466 -2.65 1.10 9.72
C VAL A 466 -2.44 -0.08 8.75
N PHE A 467 -1.92 -1.22 9.20
CA PHE A 467 -1.59 -2.35 8.32
C PHE A 467 -2.22 -3.66 8.75
N LYS A 468 -1.92 -4.08 9.98
CA LYS A 468 -2.37 -5.33 10.59
C LYS A 468 -2.54 -5.12 12.09
N PRO A 469 -3.46 -5.83 12.76
CA PRO A 469 -3.55 -5.79 14.23
C PRO A 469 -2.25 -6.25 14.92
N GLY A 470 -1.37 -6.91 14.15
CA GLY A 470 -0.03 -7.33 14.48
C GLY A 470 0.39 -8.47 13.56
N VAL A 471 1.55 -9.05 13.82
CA VAL A 471 2.07 -10.26 13.15
C VAL A 471 2.75 -11.14 14.19
N GLY A 472 2.80 -12.45 13.97
CA GLY A 472 3.41 -13.32 14.97
C GLY A 472 3.43 -14.77 14.58
N ILE A 473 3.96 -15.58 15.49
CA ILE A 473 4.17 -17.02 15.29
C ILE A 473 3.61 -17.77 16.50
N VAL A 474 2.79 -18.78 16.26
CA VAL A 474 2.39 -19.77 17.28
C VAL A 474 3.43 -20.88 17.33
N TYR A 475 3.89 -21.20 18.53
CA TYR A 475 4.85 -22.26 18.81
C TYR A 475 4.17 -23.40 19.55
N ASP A 476 4.35 -24.63 19.07
CA ASP A 476 3.96 -25.88 19.75
C ASP A 476 5.12 -26.37 20.62
N LEU A 477 4.90 -26.48 21.92
CA LEU A 477 5.84 -27.05 22.90
C LEU A 477 5.78 -28.58 22.96
N GLY A 478 4.91 -29.18 22.15
CA GLY A 478 4.66 -30.62 21.98
C GLY A 478 3.85 -31.28 23.09
N SER A 479 3.79 -30.64 24.25
CA SER A 479 2.93 -31.02 25.38
C SER A 479 2.62 -29.78 26.21
N GLU A 480 1.69 -29.89 27.15
CA GLU A 480 1.37 -28.82 28.06
C GLU A 480 2.56 -28.55 29.01
N GLN A 481 3.13 -27.34 28.94
CA GLN A 481 4.29 -26.92 29.73
C GLN A 481 3.96 -25.65 30.51
N GLU A 482 4.56 -25.47 31.70
CA GLU A 482 4.48 -24.19 32.41
C GLU A 482 5.36 -23.17 31.70
N VAL A 483 4.78 -22.04 31.26
CA VAL A 483 5.49 -20.97 30.57
C VAL A 483 5.65 -19.79 31.54
N SER A 484 6.89 -19.51 31.92
CA SER A 484 7.29 -18.44 32.84
C SER A 484 7.92 -17.23 32.14
N GLY A 485 8.33 -17.37 30.87
CA GLY A 485 8.91 -16.27 30.09
C GLY A 485 9.32 -16.66 28.68
N ALA A 486 9.77 -15.67 27.92
CA ALA A 486 10.46 -15.86 26.65
C ALA A 486 11.59 -14.85 26.45
N SER A 487 12.66 -15.30 25.81
CA SER A 487 13.71 -14.44 25.25
C SER A 487 13.66 -14.55 23.73
N ILE A 488 13.47 -13.41 23.07
CA ILE A 488 13.34 -13.28 21.62
C ILE A 488 14.53 -12.48 21.10
N GLY A 489 15.37 -13.11 20.27
CA GLY A 489 16.40 -12.45 19.48
C GLY A 489 15.77 -11.67 18.32
N LEU A 490 16.18 -10.42 18.16
CA LEU A 490 15.64 -9.50 17.17
C LEU A 490 16.78 -8.97 16.30
N LEU A 491 16.57 -8.90 14.99
CA LEU A 491 17.61 -8.42 14.07
C LEU A 491 17.71 -6.89 14.08
N PHE A 492 16.58 -6.19 14.14
CA PHE A 492 16.53 -4.73 14.03
C PHE A 492 16.28 -4.09 15.40
N GLY A 493 17.23 -3.26 15.86
CA GLY A 493 17.01 -2.30 16.95
C GLY A 493 16.48 -0.97 16.42
N GLY A 494 16.09 -0.05 17.31
CA GLY A 494 15.61 1.29 16.92
C GLY A 494 14.47 1.80 17.81
N ASP A 495 13.54 2.56 17.22
CA ASP A 495 12.46 3.28 17.92
C ASP A 495 11.77 2.44 19.00
N HIS A 496 11.21 1.28 18.61
CA HIS A 496 10.91 0.15 19.49
C HIS A 496 10.27 -1.01 18.73
N THR A 497 10.36 -2.20 19.33
CA THR A 497 9.52 -3.36 19.07
C THR A 497 8.59 -3.59 20.26
N THR A 498 7.30 -3.81 20.02
CA THR A 498 6.35 -4.25 21.06
C THR A 498 5.98 -5.72 20.82
N VAL A 499 6.28 -6.57 21.80
CA VAL A 499 6.02 -8.02 21.77
C VAL A 499 5.05 -8.39 22.88
N THR A 500 4.06 -9.22 22.58
CA THR A 500 3.11 -9.79 23.54
C THR A 500 3.07 -11.30 23.41
N LEU A 501 3.09 -12.01 24.54
CA LEU A 501 2.88 -13.45 24.58
C LEU A 501 1.42 -13.77 24.89
N TYR A 502 0.86 -14.73 24.17
CA TYR A 502 -0.47 -15.30 24.45
C TYR A 502 -0.41 -16.82 24.56
N ALA A 503 -1.15 -17.41 25.49
CA ALA A 503 -1.49 -18.83 25.47
C ALA A 503 -2.75 -19.05 24.62
N THR A 504 -2.74 -20.09 23.81
CA THR A 504 -3.82 -20.47 22.89
C THR A 504 -3.98 -21.99 22.88
N ASP A 505 -5.16 -22.46 22.49
CA ASP A 505 -5.50 -23.89 22.46
C ASP A 505 -5.23 -24.52 21.07
N SER A 506 -4.80 -23.73 20.09
CA SER A 506 -4.56 -24.18 18.72
C SER A 506 -3.39 -23.48 18.03
N MET A 507 -2.75 -24.19 17.11
CA MET A 507 -1.82 -23.63 16.11
C MET A 507 -2.55 -22.85 15.00
N SER A 508 -3.86 -23.06 14.84
CA SER A 508 -4.65 -22.45 13.78
C SER A 508 -4.79 -20.94 13.96
N SER A 509 -4.70 -20.21 12.85
CA SER A 509 -5.00 -18.76 12.82
C SER A 509 -6.49 -18.44 12.94
N SER A 510 -7.36 -19.46 12.99
CA SER A 510 -8.81 -19.29 13.15
C SER A 510 -9.25 -18.86 14.56
N VAL A 511 -8.40 -19.09 15.58
CA VAL A 511 -8.68 -18.66 16.95
C VAL A 511 -8.36 -17.17 17.07
N PRO A 512 -9.33 -16.28 17.33
CA PRO A 512 -9.06 -14.85 17.42
C PRO A 512 -8.29 -14.52 18.72
N LEU A 513 -7.47 -13.45 18.67
CA LEU A 513 -6.69 -12.96 19.83
C LEU A 513 -7.55 -12.68 21.08
N THR A 514 -8.83 -12.35 20.91
CA THR A 514 -9.78 -12.09 22.01
C THR A 514 -10.09 -13.33 22.85
N GLN A 515 -9.90 -14.53 22.29
CA GLN A 515 -10.06 -15.80 22.99
C GLN A 515 -8.76 -16.30 23.62
N MET A 516 -7.63 -15.66 23.33
CA MET A 516 -6.32 -16.06 23.84
C MET A 516 -5.99 -15.39 25.18
N LYS A 517 -5.27 -16.11 26.05
CA LYS A 517 -4.87 -15.59 27.35
C LYS A 517 -3.54 -14.85 27.25
N LYS A 518 -3.56 -13.52 27.43
CA LYS A 518 -2.34 -12.70 27.49
C LYS A 518 -1.46 -13.11 28.68
N LEU A 519 -0.19 -13.42 28.42
CA LEU A 519 0.79 -13.87 29.41
C LEU A 519 1.69 -12.71 29.90
N GLY A 520 2.08 -11.83 28.98
CA GLY A 520 2.98 -10.72 29.25
C GLY A 520 3.28 -9.92 27.99
N SER A 521 3.83 -8.72 28.15
CA SER A 521 4.19 -7.86 27.03
C SER A 521 5.43 -7.04 27.39
N VAL A 522 6.25 -6.72 26.39
CA VAL A 522 7.43 -5.87 26.53
C VAL A 522 7.57 -4.94 25.34
N LYS A 523 8.05 -3.73 25.60
CA LYS A 523 8.50 -2.78 24.59
C LYS A 523 10.01 -2.64 24.73
N THR A 524 10.77 -2.85 23.65
CA THR A 524 12.23 -2.83 23.65
C THR A 524 12.77 -2.06 22.46
N THR A 525 13.90 -1.39 22.61
CA THR A 525 14.66 -0.77 21.50
C THR A 525 15.88 -1.62 21.10
N ALA A 526 16.19 -2.64 21.90
CA ALA A 526 17.33 -3.53 21.72
C ALA A 526 17.03 -4.68 20.75
N THR A 527 18.08 -5.37 20.32
CA THR A 527 18.04 -6.61 19.52
C THR A 527 17.65 -7.84 20.35
N THR A 528 17.07 -7.64 21.54
CA THR A 528 16.52 -8.72 22.36
C THR A 528 15.29 -8.21 23.10
N ALA A 529 14.19 -8.97 23.02
CA ALA A 529 13.00 -8.77 23.84
C ALA A 529 12.92 -9.88 24.89
N LYS A 530 12.77 -9.50 26.17
CA LYS A 530 12.57 -10.45 27.27
C LYS A 530 11.19 -10.23 27.87
N VAL A 531 10.27 -11.16 27.65
CA VAL A 531 8.92 -11.12 28.22
C VAL A 531 8.90 -12.00 29.46
N LYS A 532 8.62 -11.40 30.63
CA LYS A 532 8.39 -12.14 31.88
C LYS A 532 6.90 -12.39 32.06
N VAL A 533 6.52 -13.60 32.44
CA VAL A 533 5.14 -13.96 32.79
C VAL A 533 4.99 -13.88 34.31
N ALA A 534 4.08 -13.04 34.79
CA ALA A 534 3.93 -12.78 36.23
C ALA A 534 3.53 -14.01 37.04
N LYS A 535 2.75 -14.92 36.44
CA LYS A 535 2.36 -16.21 37.00
C LYS A 535 2.53 -17.27 35.91
N PRO A 536 3.35 -18.31 36.10
CA PRO A 536 3.50 -19.36 35.09
C PRO A 536 2.14 -19.90 34.64
N VAL A 537 1.96 -20.00 33.32
CA VAL A 537 0.72 -20.50 32.72
C VAL A 537 1.02 -21.78 32.00
N LYS A 538 0.24 -22.82 32.28
CA LYS A 538 0.28 -24.06 31.50
C LYS A 538 -0.30 -23.81 30.12
N SER A 539 0.48 -24.10 29.09
CA SER A 539 0.03 -24.07 27.71
C SER A 539 0.86 -25.03 26.87
N ARG A 540 0.23 -25.62 25.85
CA ARG A 540 0.96 -26.31 24.78
C ARG A 540 1.36 -25.34 23.68
N TYR A 541 0.49 -24.38 23.34
CA TYR A 541 0.72 -23.43 22.26
C TYR A 541 0.91 -22.02 22.80
N VAL A 542 1.94 -21.34 22.30
CA VAL A 542 2.26 -19.96 22.71
C VAL A 542 2.44 -19.10 21.47
N LEU A 543 1.65 -18.03 21.36
CA LEU A 543 1.79 -17.03 20.32
C LEU A 543 2.75 -15.94 20.79
N VAL A 544 3.79 -15.69 19.98
CA VAL A 544 4.63 -14.48 20.06
C VAL A 544 4.08 -13.45 19.08
N TRP A 545 3.51 -12.37 19.59
CA TRP A 545 2.76 -11.37 18.81
C TRP A 545 3.43 -10.00 18.81
N PHE A 546 3.73 -9.47 17.64
CA PHE A 546 4.32 -8.15 17.43
C PHE A 546 3.25 -7.14 17.06
N THR A 547 3.21 -6.00 17.75
CA THR A 547 2.26 -4.90 17.47
C THR A 547 2.93 -3.58 17.14
N ALA A 548 4.24 -3.47 17.36
CA ALA A 548 5.04 -2.35 16.91
C ALA A 548 6.41 -2.85 16.46
N LEU A 549 6.96 -2.25 15.41
CA LEU A 549 8.22 -2.62 14.77
C LEU A 549 9.11 -1.37 14.67
N PRO A 550 10.44 -1.50 14.76
CA PRO A 550 11.35 -0.37 14.65
C PRO A 550 11.56 -0.01 13.18
N TYR A 551 11.88 1.25 12.91
CA TYR A 551 12.35 1.66 11.59
C TYR A 551 13.74 1.08 11.33
N ALA A 552 13.91 0.38 10.22
CA ALA A 552 15.18 -0.18 9.79
C ALA A 552 15.51 0.24 8.35
N GLN A 553 16.80 0.37 8.07
CA GLN A 553 17.29 0.70 6.73
C GLN A 553 17.01 -0.42 5.73
N GLY A 554 17.14 -0.09 4.44
CA GLY A 554 17.03 -1.09 3.37
C GLY A 554 18.02 -2.23 3.55
N ASP A 555 17.57 -3.45 3.30
CA ASP A 555 18.40 -4.66 3.23
C ASP A 555 18.15 -5.38 1.90
N THR A 556 18.83 -6.51 1.69
CA THR A 556 18.73 -7.33 0.47
C THR A 556 17.31 -7.78 0.14
N TYR A 557 16.40 -7.80 1.12
CA TYR A 557 15.06 -8.36 0.97
C TYR A 557 13.97 -7.28 0.97
N SER A 558 14.22 -6.09 1.54
CA SER A 558 13.26 -5.00 1.51
C SER A 558 13.89 -3.62 1.68
N ASN A 559 13.23 -2.63 1.08
CA ASN A 559 13.52 -1.21 1.32
C ASN A 559 13.42 -0.85 2.81
N ALA A 560 13.94 0.34 3.14
CA ALA A 560 13.82 0.93 4.47
C ALA A 560 12.34 1.08 4.86
N GLY A 561 12.06 0.89 6.14
CA GLY A 561 10.70 0.89 6.68
C GLY A 561 10.65 0.25 8.05
N TYR A 562 9.48 0.22 8.64
CA TYR A 562 9.20 -0.44 9.91
C TYR A 562 9.14 -1.95 9.71
N LYS A 563 10.12 -2.68 10.24
CA LYS A 563 10.25 -4.13 10.07
C LYS A 563 10.97 -4.75 11.26
N GLN A 564 10.70 -6.03 11.49
CA GLN A 564 11.43 -6.84 12.46
C GLN A 564 11.82 -8.20 11.86
N ALA A 565 12.86 -8.82 12.41
CA ALA A 565 13.12 -10.24 12.20
C ALA A 565 13.44 -10.92 13.52
N VAL A 566 13.01 -12.18 13.64
CA VAL A 566 13.25 -13.03 14.82
C VAL A 566 14.37 -14.00 14.46
N THR A 567 15.49 -13.88 15.17
CA THR A 567 16.70 -14.69 14.96
C THR A 567 16.80 -15.89 15.89
N ASP A 568 16.20 -15.81 17.08
CA ASP A 568 16.17 -16.90 18.06
C ASP A 568 14.99 -16.70 19.01
N LEU A 569 14.44 -17.80 19.50
CA LEU A 569 13.35 -17.80 20.46
C LEU A 569 13.55 -18.93 21.47
N LYS A 570 13.58 -18.54 22.73
CA LYS A 570 13.66 -19.48 23.85
C LYS A 570 12.54 -19.18 24.85
N PHE A 571 11.66 -20.16 25.04
CA PHE A 571 10.72 -20.15 26.16
C PHE A 571 11.38 -20.70 27.42
N THR A 572 10.96 -20.19 28.57
CA THR A 572 11.35 -20.71 29.88
C THR A 572 10.14 -21.16 30.66
N GLY A 573 10.32 -22.21 31.48
CA GLY A 573 9.31 -22.79 32.37
C GLY A 573 9.78 -22.96 33.79
#